data_AF-A0A2K6FS22-F1
#
_entry.id   AF-A0A2K6FS22-F1
#
_cell.length_a   1.000
_cell.length_b   1.000
_cell.length_c   1.000
_cell.angle_alpha   90.00
_cell.angle_beta   90.00
_cell.angle_gamma   90.00
#
_symmetry.space_group_name_H-M   'P 1'
#
loop_
_entity.id
_entity.type
_entity.pdbx_description
1 polymer ?
#
loop_
_entity_poly.entity_id
_entity_poly.type
_entity_poly.pdbx_seq_one_letter_code
_entity_poly.pdbx_strand_id
1 'polypeptide(L)'
;MLSLPEWKCPEWTLNASQVNTSSPEFTEEWQKRIRELQGTIMVASCVQMLLGFSGFIGFLMRFIGPLTIAPTISLVALPLFDPVSSEAGIHWGISAMTIFLIVLFSQYLKNIAVPVPAYGGEKKCHTSKFHLFQAFPVLLPLCISWFICFMLTVTNALPMDPSAYGYLARTDTKGNVLSRAPWFRFPYPGQWGLPTVSVAGVFGVIAAVISSMLESVGDYYACARLVGAPPPPKHAINRGIGIEGLGCLLAGAWGSGSGTTSYSENVGALGITKVRLPTWCPRTPHTHSAHAPS
;
A
#
# COMPACT_ATOMS: atom_id res chain seq x y z
N MET A 1 8.33 -8.40 16.75
CA MET A 1 9.52 -7.60 16.38
C MET A 1 9.42 -6.20 16.99
N LEU A 2 8.43 -5.38 16.63
CA LEU A 2 8.29 -3.99 17.11
C LEU A 2 8.01 -3.83 18.62
N SER A 3 7.56 -4.88 19.32
CA SER A 3 7.31 -4.87 20.77
C SER A 3 8.52 -5.27 21.62
N LEU A 4 9.65 -5.64 21.01
CA LEU A 4 10.85 -6.03 21.75
C LEU A 4 11.49 -4.80 22.42
N PRO A 5 12.09 -4.94 23.62
CA PRO A 5 12.74 -3.83 24.32
C PRO A 5 13.81 -3.12 23.47
N GLU A 6 14.54 -3.88 22.66
CA GLU A 6 15.59 -3.36 21.76
C GLU A 6 15.02 -2.49 20.62
N TRP A 7 13.73 -2.65 20.29
CA TRP A 7 13.05 -1.88 19.25
C TRP A 7 12.34 -0.63 19.78
N LYS A 8 12.36 -0.39 21.10
CA LYS A 8 11.87 0.87 21.67
C LYS A 8 12.76 2.02 21.22
N CYS A 9 12.14 3.12 20.84
CA CYS A 9 12.84 4.35 20.55
C CYS A 9 13.55 4.84 21.82
N PRO A 10 14.86 5.21 21.77
CA PRO A 10 15.54 5.80 22.91
C PRO A 10 14.78 7.03 23.42
N GLU A 11 14.78 7.30 24.73
CA GLU A 11 13.98 8.39 25.31
C GLU A 11 14.29 9.76 24.69
N TRP A 12 15.55 10.00 24.30
CA TRP A 12 15.97 11.22 23.63
C TRP A 12 15.36 11.40 22.22
N THR A 13 14.90 10.32 21.59
CA THR A 13 14.21 10.36 20.29
C THR A 13 12.71 10.70 20.37
N LEU A 14 12.13 10.64 21.57
CA LEU A 14 10.69 10.90 21.79
C LEU A 14 10.36 12.39 21.86
N ASN A 15 11.33 13.24 22.25
CA ASN A 15 11.18 14.69 22.26
C ASN A 15 11.67 15.31 20.96
N ALA A 16 10.76 15.79 20.12
CA ALA A 16 11.09 16.41 18.83
C ALA A 16 12.06 17.61 18.93
N SER A 17 12.13 18.27 20.09
CA SER A 17 13.07 19.36 20.40
C SER A 17 14.50 18.89 20.70
N GLN A 18 14.68 17.63 21.08
CA GLN A 18 15.98 17.03 21.43
C GLN A 18 16.59 16.21 20.28
N VAL A 19 15.83 15.97 19.21
CA VAL A 19 16.28 15.17 18.07
C VAL A 19 17.01 16.03 17.04
N ASN A 20 18.34 15.93 17.04
CA ASN A 20 19.12 16.39 15.90
C ASN A 20 19.15 15.32 14.81
N THR A 21 18.31 15.48 13.79
CA THR A 21 18.21 14.54 12.65
C THR A 21 19.48 14.41 11.83
N SER A 22 20.44 15.34 12.00
CA SER A 22 21.75 15.31 11.33
C SER A 22 22.86 14.72 12.22
N SER A 23 22.56 14.30 13.45
CA SER A 23 23.58 13.69 14.31
C SER A 23 23.99 12.31 13.79
N PRO A 24 25.27 11.93 13.93
CA PRO A 24 25.73 10.61 13.55
C PRO A 24 25.03 9.51 14.37
N GLU A 25 24.76 9.76 15.65
CA GLU A 25 24.05 8.85 16.56
C GLU A 25 22.63 8.56 16.08
N PHE A 26 21.87 9.60 15.69
CA PHE A 26 20.53 9.41 15.13
C PHE A 26 20.58 8.62 13.83
N THR A 27 21.58 8.93 13.00
CA THR A 27 21.77 8.25 11.71
C THR A 27 22.05 6.77 11.88
N GLU A 28 22.93 6.42 12.81
CA GLU A 28 23.28 5.05 13.11
C GLU A 28 22.09 4.25 13.67
N GLU A 29 21.31 4.85 14.56
CA GLU A 29 20.14 4.20 15.18
C GLU A 29 19.08 3.78 14.15
N TRP A 30 18.66 4.70 13.26
CA TRP A 30 17.67 4.32 12.25
C TRP A 30 18.28 3.40 11.17
N GLN A 31 19.57 3.58 10.82
CA GLN A 31 20.26 2.69 9.88
C GLN A 31 20.42 1.27 10.41
N LYS A 32 20.68 1.09 11.72
CA LYS A 32 20.72 -0.24 12.36
C LYS A 32 19.38 -0.96 12.17
N ARG A 33 18.27 -0.26 12.45
CA ARG A 33 16.91 -0.80 12.32
C ARG A 33 16.55 -1.14 10.88
N ILE A 34 16.90 -0.26 9.94
CA ILE A 34 16.68 -0.51 8.50
C ILE A 34 17.49 -1.71 8.02
N ARG A 35 18.78 -1.83 8.41
CA ARG A 35 19.62 -3.00 8.05
C ARG A 35 19.03 -4.32 8.55
N GLU A 36 18.49 -4.34 9.77
CA GLU A 36 17.85 -5.53 10.33
C GLU A 36 16.56 -5.88 9.59
N LEU A 37 15.74 -4.87 9.28
CA LEU A 37 14.52 -5.04 8.50
C LEU A 37 14.81 -5.55 7.08
N GLN A 38 15.84 -5.00 6.43
CA GLN A 38 16.30 -5.44 5.11
C GLN A 38 16.69 -6.91 5.10
N GLY A 39 17.59 -7.32 6.00
CA GLY A 39 18.06 -8.71 6.04
C GLY A 39 16.92 -9.67 6.37
N THR A 40 16.04 -9.26 7.28
CA THR A 40 14.85 -10.02 7.64
C THR A 40 13.89 -10.22 6.45
N ILE A 41 13.59 -9.15 5.70
CA ILE A 41 12.74 -9.22 4.49
C ILE A 41 13.40 -10.09 3.43
N MET A 42 14.71 -9.97 3.22
CA MET A 42 15.44 -10.80 2.26
C MET A 42 15.32 -12.29 2.61
N VAL A 43 15.52 -12.68 3.87
CA VAL A 43 15.36 -14.07 4.30
C VAL A 43 13.92 -14.57 4.12
N ALA A 44 12.94 -13.79 4.56
CA ALA A 44 11.53 -14.15 4.41
C ALA A 44 11.12 -14.27 2.92
N SER A 45 11.66 -13.42 2.06
CA SER A 45 11.40 -13.44 0.62
C SER A 45 11.99 -14.68 -0.06
N CYS A 46 13.15 -15.17 0.38
CA CYS A 46 13.69 -16.45 -0.08
C CYS A 46 12.74 -17.60 0.26
N VAL A 47 12.16 -17.60 1.47
CA VAL A 47 11.13 -18.57 1.86
C VAL A 47 9.90 -18.45 0.96
N GLN A 48 9.41 -17.22 0.70
CA GLN A 48 8.29 -16.98 -0.21
C GLN A 48 8.55 -17.53 -1.61
N MET A 49 9.74 -17.26 -2.17
CA MET A 49 10.15 -17.77 -3.48
C MET A 49 10.18 -19.29 -3.51
N LEU A 50 10.74 -19.93 -2.48
CA LEU A 50 10.75 -21.38 -2.36
C LEU A 50 9.33 -21.95 -2.32
N LEU A 51 8.43 -21.36 -1.52
CA LEU A 51 7.03 -21.80 -1.43
C LEU A 51 6.25 -21.57 -2.75
N GLY A 52 6.51 -20.45 -3.43
CA GLY A 52 5.91 -20.13 -4.72
C GLY A 52 6.37 -21.08 -5.83
N PHE A 53 7.67 -21.17 -6.06
CA PHE A 53 8.22 -21.98 -7.15
C PHE A 53 8.18 -23.50 -6.90
N SER A 54 8.20 -23.96 -5.66
CA SER A 54 7.99 -25.40 -5.34
C SER A 54 6.57 -25.88 -5.64
N GLY A 55 5.63 -24.95 -5.82
CA GLY A 55 4.23 -25.23 -6.08
C GLY A 55 3.42 -25.62 -4.84
N PHE A 56 4.00 -25.45 -3.64
CA PHE A 56 3.34 -25.70 -2.35
C PHE A 56 2.06 -24.89 -2.19
N ILE A 57 2.03 -23.65 -2.71
CA ILE A 57 0.83 -22.82 -2.66
C ILE A 57 -0.34 -23.47 -3.37
N GLY A 58 -0.14 -24.00 -4.58
CA GLY A 58 -1.17 -24.74 -5.33
C GLY A 58 -1.76 -25.96 -4.60
N PHE A 59 -1.04 -26.53 -3.63
CA PHE A 59 -1.57 -27.54 -2.71
C PHE A 59 -2.40 -26.89 -1.59
N LEU A 60 -1.87 -25.83 -0.97
CA LEU A 60 -2.53 -25.09 0.10
C LEU A 60 -3.86 -24.44 -0.35
N MET A 61 -4.00 -24.13 -1.65
CA MET A 61 -5.24 -23.62 -2.28
C MET A 61 -6.50 -24.45 -1.95
N ARG A 62 -6.36 -25.75 -1.63
CA ARG A 62 -7.50 -26.58 -1.24
C ARG A 62 -8.10 -26.18 0.12
N PHE A 63 -7.32 -25.51 0.97
CA PHE A 63 -7.70 -25.09 2.32
C PHE A 63 -7.90 -23.58 2.44
N ILE A 64 -7.57 -22.83 1.40
CA ILE A 64 -7.68 -21.37 1.36
C ILE A 64 -9.07 -21.02 0.82
N GLY A 65 -9.89 -20.38 1.66
CA GLY A 65 -11.21 -19.89 1.30
C GLY A 65 -11.53 -18.57 2.00
N PRO A 66 -12.68 -17.95 1.71
CA PRO A 66 -13.08 -16.69 2.34
C PRO A 66 -13.10 -16.76 3.88
N LEU A 67 -13.44 -17.94 4.41
CA LEU A 67 -13.48 -18.23 5.86
C LEU A 67 -12.09 -18.21 6.52
N THR A 68 -11.01 -18.50 5.80
CA THR A 68 -9.64 -18.44 6.34
C THR A 68 -8.97 -17.10 6.02
N ILE A 69 -9.25 -16.52 4.86
CA ILE A 69 -8.67 -15.23 4.45
C ILE A 69 -9.15 -14.08 5.35
N ALA A 70 -10.46 -13.95 5.60
CA ALA A 70 -10.99 -12.80 6.34
C ALA A 70 -10.43 -12.68 7.78
N PRO A 71 -10.35 -13.76 8.58
CA PRO A 71 -9.70 -13.72 9.89
C PRO A 71 -8.21 -13.39 9.80
N THR A 72 -7.48 -13.93 8.82
CA THR A 72 -6.05 -13.66 8.67
C THR A 72 -5.79 -12.19 8.35
N ILE A 73 -6.51 -11.61 7.39
CA ILE A 73 -6.39 -10.18 7.05
C ILE A 73 -6.75 -9.31 8.26
N SER A 74 -7.81 -9.68 9.00
CA SER A 74 -8.21 -8.95 10.21
C SER A 74 -7.12 -8.98 11.28
N LEU A 75 -6.47 -10.14 11.50
CA LEU A 75 -5.38 -10.29 12.46
C LEU A 75 -4.13 -9.51 12.07
N VAL A 76 -3.87 -9.31 10.77
CA VAL A 76 -2.78 -8.44 10.30
C VAL A 76 -3.14 -6.96 10.42
N ALA A 77 -4.40 -6.59 10.22
CA ALA A 77 -4.86 -5.22 10.33
C ALA A 77 -4.95 -4.71 11.78
N LEU A 78 -5.36 -5.56 12.73
CA LEU A 78 -5.59 -5.15 14.12
C LEU A 78 -4.37 -4.48 14.80
N PRO A 79 -3.13 -5.02 14.70
CA PRO A 79 -1.95 -4.38 15.28
C PRO A 79 -1.60 -3.00 14.69
N LEU A 80 -2.12 -2.67 13.50
CA LEU A 80 -1.91 -1.36 12.87
C LEU A 80 -2.79 -0.27 13.51
N PHE A 81 -3.78 -0.64 14.32
CA PHE A 81 -4.69 0.32 14.94
C PHE A 81 -3.96 1.26 15.91
N ASP A 82 -3.01 0.77 16.70
CA ASP A 82 -2.27 1.59 17.67
C ASP A 82 -1.49 2.73 17.01
N PRO A 83 -0.60 2.48 16.02
CA PRO A 83 0.10 3.58 15.35
C PRO A 83 -0.85 4.49 14.56
N VAL A 84 -1.88 3.94 13.90
CA VAL A 84 -2.84 4.74 13.13
C VAL A 84 -3.68 5.64 14.05
N SER A 85 -4.12 5.14 15.20
CA SER A 85 -4.92 5.92 16.16
C SER A 85 -4.08 6.99 16.86
N SER A 86 -2.80 6.73 17.13
CA SER A 86 -1.88 7.72 17.69
C SER A 86 -1.66 8.89 16.71
N GLU A 87 -1.39 8.59 15.44
CA GLU A 87 -1.24 9.62 14.39
C GLU A 87 -2.55 10.35 14.10
N ALA A 88 -3.68 9.64 14.04
CA ALA A 88 -5.00 10.25 13.85
C ALA A 88 -5.39 11.16 15.03
N GLY A 89 -4.90 10.85 16.24
CA GLY A 89 -5.12 11.60 17.47
C GLY A 89 -4.42 12.96 17.51
N ILE A 90 -3.36 13.16 16.71
CA ILE A 90 -2.62 14.44 16.63
C ILE A 90 -3.56 15.61 16.36
N HIS A 91 -4.49 15.43 15.42
CA HIS A 91 -5.56 16.39 15.16
C HIS A 91 -6.87 15.69 14.80
N TRP A 92 -7.66 15.32 15.81
CA TRP A 92 -8.94 14.60 15.65
C TRP A 92 -9.89 15.22 14.62
N GLY A 93 -9.97 16.55 14.51
CA GLY A 93 -10.88 17.22 13.56
C GLY A 93 -10.56 16.95 12.07
N ILE A 94 -9.29 17.08 11.69
CA ILE A 94 -8.80 16.80 10.33
C ILE A 94 -8.91 15.30 10.04
N SER A 95 -8.59 14.44 11.02
CA SER A 95 -8.76 12.99 10.90
C SER A 95 -10.21 12.59 10.65
N ALA A 96 -11.15 13.13 11.46
CA ALA A 96 -12.59 12.88 11.31
C ALA A 96 -13.12 13.38 9.95
N MET A 97 -12.68 14.56 9.52
CA MET A 97 -13.00 15.10 8.19
C MET A 97 -12.49 14.18 7.07
N THR A 98 -11.25 13.69 7.18
CA THR A 98 -10.65 12.79 6.18
C THR A 98 -11.42 11.47 6.12
N ILE A 99 -11.76 10.88 7.26
CA ILE A 99 -12.59 9.67 7.35
C ILE A 99 -13.97 9.91 6.72
N PHE A 100 -14.60 11.03 7.05
CA PHE A 100 -15.90 11.40 6.49
C PHE A 100 -15.83 11.51 4.96
N LEU A 101 -14.81 12.18 4.41
CA LEU A 101 -14.61 12.30 2.97
C LEU A 101 -14.36 10.93 2.31
N ILE A 102 -13.57 10.06 2.94
CA ILE A 102 -13.34 8.68 2.46
C ILE A 102 -14.67 7.90 2.41
N VAL A 103 -15.48 7.95 3.47
CA VAL A 103 -16.79 7.27 3.51
C VAL A 103 -17.73 7.87 2.48
N LEU A 104 -17.81 9.19 2.37
CA LEU A 104 -18.66 9.88 1.40
C LEU A 104 -18.30 9.48 -0.03
N PHE A 105 -17.01 9.45 -0.37
CA PHE A 105 -16.55 9.16 -1.73
C PHE A 105 -16.68 7.67 -2.06
N SER A 106 -16.30 6.79 -1.12
CA SER A 106 -16.33 5.33 -1.32
C SER A 106 -17.73 4.72 -1.27
N GLN A 107 -18.65 5.25 -0.45
CA GLN A 107 -19.97 4.65 -0.25
C GLN A 107 -21.09 5.38 -1.02
N TYR A 108 -21.09 6.72 -1.01
CA TYR A 108 -22.19 7.52 -1.54
C TYR A 108 -21.95 8.05 -2.95
N LEU A 109 -20.79 8.66 -3.20
CA LEU A 109 -20.46 9.26 -4.51
C LEU A 109 -19.88 8.24 -5.51
N LYS A 110 -19.73 6.97 -5.13
CA LYS A 110 -19.12 5.92 -5.96
C LYS A 110 -19.77 5.75 -7.34
N ASN A 111 -21.09 5.97 -7.45
CA ASN A 111 -21.85 5.77 -8.68
C ASN A 111 -22.02 7.07 -9.50
N ILE A 112 -21.45 8.18 -9.04
CA ILE A 112 -21.57 9.45 -9.76
C ILE A 112 -20.51 9.50 -10.84
N ALA A 113 -20.96 9.40 -12.09
CA ALA A 113 -20.12 9.61 -13.25
C ALA A 113 -19.82 11.11 -13.40
N VAL A 114 -18.57 11.50 -13.18
CA VAL A 114 -18.13 12.87 -13.43
C VAL A 114 -17.89 13.02 -14.93
N PRO A 115 -18.49 14.02 -15.59
CA PRO A 115 -18.20 14.34 -16.98
C PRO A 115 -16.79 14.91 -17.08
N VAL A 116 -15.82 14.11 -17.51
CA VAL A 116 -14.44 14.57 -17.75
C VAL A 116 -14.31 14.89 -19.24
N PRO A 117 -13.86 16.10 -19.62
CA PRO A 117 -13.60 16.43 -21.02
C PRO A 117 -12.42 15.60 -21.51
N ALA A 118 -12.68 14.67 -22.44
CA ALA A 118 -11.64 13.90 -23.09
C ALA A 118 -11.31 14.55 -24.44
N TYR A 119 -10.03 14.82 -24.68
CA TYR A 119 -9.53 15.37 -25.94
C TYR A 119 -8.98 14.23 -26.80
N GLY A 120 -9.66 13.91 -27.91
CA GLY A 120 -9.34 12.77 -28.78
C GLY A 120 -9.52 13.11 -30.26
N GLY A 121 -8.61 12.60 -31.09
CA GLY A 121 -8.18 13.15 -32.39
C GLY A 121 -9.17 13.25 -33.57
N GLU A 122 -10.46 12.97 -33.41
CA GLU A 122 -11.43 13.13 -34.52
C GLU A 122 -12.66 14.02 -34.20
N LYS A 123 -12.97 14.31 -32.93
CA LYS A 123 -14.02 15.28 -32.55
C LYS A 123 -13.56 16.13 -31.37
N LYS A 124 -13.55 17.45 -31.57
CA LYS A 124 -12.83 18.46 -30.78
C LYS A 124 -13.17 18.57 -29.28
N CYS A 125 -14.22 17.91 -28.78
CA CYS A 125 -14.46 17.72 -27.35
C CYS A 125 -15.54 16.66 -27.16
N HIS A 126 -15.25 15.54 -26.50
CA HIS A 126 -16.29 14.60 -26.07
C HIS A 126 -16.22 14.44 -24.56
N THR A 127 -17.35 14.69 -23.90
CA THR A 127 -17.50 14.48 -22.47
C THR A 127 -17.60 12.97 -22.21
N SER A 128 -16.54 12.39 -21.64
CA SER A 128 -16.57 10.98 -21.23
C SER A 128 -17.02 10.88 -19.78
N LYS A 129 -17.89 9.91 -19.49
CA LYS A 129 -18.35 9.61 -18.13
C LYS A 129 -17.25 8.84 -17.40
N PHE A 130 -16.57 9.47 -16.45
CA PHE A 130 -15.53 8.82 -15.65
C PHE A 130 -15.95 8.71 -14.17
N HIS A 131 -15.88 7.50 -13.60
CA HIS A 131 -16.19 7.24 -12.19
C HIS A 131 -14.99 7.58 -11.30
N LEU A 132 -14.67 8.88 -11.22
CA LEU A 132 -13.50 9.40 -10.52
C LEU A 132 -13.45 8.97 -9.04
N PHE A 133 -14.58 9.07 -8.35
CA PHE A 133 -14.71 8.75 -6.92
C PHE A 133 -14.54 7.26 -6.62
N GLN A 134 -14.86 6.39 -7.57
CA GLN A 134 -14.69 4.94 -7.41
C GLN A 134 -13.25 4.50 -7.70
N ALA A 135 -12.57 5.17 -8.65
CA ALA A 135 -11.20 4.84 -9.03
C ALA A 135 -10.16 5.36 -8.02
N PHE A 136 -10.42 6.52 -7.40
CA PHE A 136 -9.51 7.17 -6.45
C PHE A 136 -10.19 7.54 -5.12
N PRO A 137 -10.87 6.58 -4.44
CA PRO A 137 -11.68 6.87 -3.25
C PRO A 137 -10.87 7.32 -2.04
N VAL A 138 -9.57 6.99 -1.99
CA VAL A 138 -8.66 7.37 -0.90
C VAL A 138 -7.77 8.55 -1.28
N LEU A 139 -7.25 8.58 -2.52
CA LEU A 139 -6.35 9.64 -2.98
C LEU A 139 -7.04 11.01 -3.01
N LEU A 140 -8.29 11.10 -3.49
CA LEU A 140 -8.99 12.39 -3.59
C LEU A 140 -9.28 13.01 -2.21
N PRO A 141 -9.82 12.29 -1.21
CA PRO A 141 -9.96 12.81 0.15
C PRO A 141 -8.64 13.25 0.76
N LEU A 142 -7.54 12.52 0.52
CA LEU A 142 -6.22 12.91 1.00
C LEU A 142 -5.77 14.24 0.38
N CYS A 143 -5.95 14.42 -0.93
CA CYS A 143 -5.64 15.69 -1.59
C CYS A 143 -6.49 16.85 -1.06
N ILE A 144 -7.80 16.63 -0.85
CA ILE A 144 -8.72 17.66 -0.30
C ILE A 144 -8.35 17.99 1.15
N SER A 145 -8.10 16.98 1.98
CA SER A 145 -7.71 17.16 3.37
C SER A 145 -6.39 17.93 3.47
N TRP A 146 -5.39 17.54 2.68
CA TRP A 146 -4.12 18.27 2.59
C TRP A 146 -4.32 19.72 2.14
N PHE A 147 -5.17 19.97 1.14
CA PHE A 147 -5.48 21.32 0.67
C PHE A 147 -6.15 22.17 1.76
N ILE A 148 -7.05 21.58 2.54
CA ILE A 148 -7.67 22.26 3.70
C ILE A 148 -6.60 22.58 4.75
N CYS A 149 -5.71 21.64 5.07
CA CYS A 149 -4.59 21.89 5.96
C CYS A 149 -3.68 23.02 5.45
N PHE A 150 -3.43 23.05 4.14
CA PHE A 150 -2.66 24.13 3.50
C PHE A 150 -3.36 25.48 3.64
N MET A 151 -4.66 25.57 3.37
CA MET A 151 -5.45 26.79 3.57
C MET A 151 -5.41 27.26 5.03
N LEU A 152 -5.61 26.35 6.00
CA LEU A 152 -5.53 26.64 7.44
C LEU A 152 -4.12 27.07 7.87
N THR A 153 -3.09 26.55 7.20
CA THR A 153 -1.68 26.95 7.43
C THR A 153 -1.46 28.39 6.96
N VAL A 154 -1.94 28.75 5.75
CA VAL A 154 -1.78 30.09 5.16
C VAL A 154 -2.59 31.14 5.90
N THR A 155 -3.79 30.81 6.39
CA THR A 155 -4.63 31.73 7.18
C THR A 155 -4.16 31.87 8.63
N ASN A 156 -3.08 31.18 9.03
CA ASN A 156 -2.58 31.12 10.41
C ASN A 156 -3.64 30.70 11.44
N ALA A 157 -4.63 29.91 11.02
CA ALA A 157 -5.62 29.33 11.92
C ALA A 157 -5.03 28.23 12.81
N LEU A 158 -3.95 27.59 12.37
CA LEU A 158 -3.18 26.59 13.14
C LEU A 158 -2.04 27.26 13.92
N PRO A 159 -1.80 26.87 15.19
CA PRO A 159 -0.80 27.52 16.03
C PRO A 159 0.61 27.35 15.49
N MET A 160 1.46 28.35 15.71
CA MET A 160 2.89 28.32 15.35
C MET A 160 3.78 27.70 16.44
N ASP A 161 3.26 27.56 17.66
CA ASP A 161 4.01 26.96 18.77
C ASP A 161 4.10 25.43 18.60
N PRO A 162 5.31 24.84 18.54
CA PRO A 162 5.50 23.40 18.41
C PRO A 162 4.84 22.56 19.51
N SER A 163 4.59 23.14 20.68
CA SER A 163 3.96 22.45 21.81
C SER A 163 2.43 22.52 21.78
N ALA A 164 1.85 23.37 20.93
CA ALA A 164 0.42 23.58 20.88
C ALA A 164 -0.31 22.54 20.04
N TYR A 165 -1.53 22.21 20.47
CA TYR A 165 -2.42 21.30 19.75
C TYR A 165 -2.69 21.79 18.33
N GLY A 166 -2.45 20.93 17.33
CA GLY A 166 -2.66 21.23 15.92
C GLY A 166 -1.45 21.82 15.17
N TYR A 167 -0.33 22.08 15.84
CA TYR A 167 0.92 22.49 15.15
C TYR A 167 1.37 21.46 14.11
N LEU A 168 1.33 20.18 14.45
CA LEU A 168 1.73 19.07 13.57
C LEU A 168 0.79 18.89 12.35
N ALA A 169 -0.40 19.49 12.36
CA ALA A 169 -1.30 19.50 11.21
C ALA A 169 -0.92 20.52 10.13
N ARG A 170 0.04 21.41 10.43
CA ARG A 170 0.50 22.41 9.47
C ARG A 170 1.36 21.78 8.38
N THR A 171 1.19 22.29 7.17
CA THR A 171 1.88 21.80 5.96
C THR A 171 3.33 22.28 5.82
N ASP A 172 3.74 23.30 6.58
CA ASP A 172 5.06 23.92 6.53
C ASP A 172 6.08 23.35 7.54
N THR A 173 5.63 22.48 8.45
CA THR A 173 6.44 21.91 9.56
C THR A 173 7.71 21.19 9.10
N LYS A 174 7.70 20.62 7.89
CA LYS A 174 8.83 19.87 7.31
C LYS A 174 9.55 20.64 6.18
N GLY A 175 9.31 21.94 6.03
CA GLY A 175 9.90 22.76 4.96
C GLY A 175 11.44 22.76 4.94
N ASN A 176 12.09 22.75 6.11
CA ASN A 176 13.55 22.68 6.22
C ASN A 176 14.13 21.34 5.72
N VAL A 177 13.38 20.24 5.79
CA VAL A 177 13.82 18.94 5.25
C VAL A 177 13.72 18.97 3.72
N LEU A 178 12.63 19.54 3.19
CA LEU A 178 12.43 19.67 1.76
C LEU A 178 13.49 20.57 1.09
N SER A 179 13.88 21.68 1.74
CA SER A 179 14.90 22.59 1.19
C SER A 179 16.32 22.02 1.19
N ARG A 180 16.62 21.07 2.09
CA ARG A 180 17.92 20.39 2.18
C ARG A 180 17.99 19.11 1.33
N ALA A 181 16.86 18.65 0.81
CA ALA A 181 16.81 17.40 0.06
C ALA A 181 17.53 17.53 -1.30
N PRO A 182 18.34 16.54 -1.70
CA PRO A 182 18.94 16.55 -3.02
C PRO A 182 17.87 16.36 -4.10
N TRP A 183 17.98 17.13 -5.19
CA TRP A 183 17.05 17.03 -6.34
C TRP A 183 17.07 15.65 -7.00
N PHE A 184 18.24 14.99 -7.02
CA PHE A 184 18.39 13.65 -7.56
C PHE A 184 19.10 12.76 -6.55
N ARG A 185 18.45 11.65 -6.19
CA ARG A 185 19.03 10.59 -5.37
C ARG A 185 18.86 9.27 -6.11
N PHE A 186 19.96 8.67 -6.53
CA PHE A 186 19.94 7.33 -7.11
C PHE A 186 19.93 6.31 -5.97
N PRO A 187 18.83 5.56 -5.75
CA PRO A 187 18.82 4.51 -4.74
C PRO A 187 19.61 3.32 -5.29
N TYR A 188 20.34 2.58 -4.44
CA TYR A 188 21.15 1.44 -4.85
C TYR A 188 21.09 0.33 -3.79
N PRO A 189 21.35 -0.94 -4.15
CA PRO A 189 21.25 -2.04 -3.21
C PRO A 189 22.32 -1.91 -2.12
N GLY A 190 21.94 -2.16 -0.87
CA GLY A 190 22.84 -2.01 0.28
C GLY A 190 23.16 -0.57 0.68
N GLN A 191 22.37 0.42 0.24
CA GLN A 191 22.61 1.85 0.55
C GLN A 191 22.63 2.20 2.05
N TRP A 192 22.04 1.35 2.89
CA TRP A 192 22.00 1.54 4.35
C TRP A 192 23.04 0.70 5.10
N GLY A 193 23.94 0.02 4.37
CA GLY A 193 24.97 -0.87 4.92
C GLY A 193 24.64 -2.35 4.74
N LEU A 194 25.46 -3.22 5.36
CA LEU A 194 25.29 -4.68 5.29
C LEU A 194 24.01 -5.11 6.02
N PRO A 195 23.13 -5.91 5.39
CA PRO A 195 21.92 -6.40 6.04
C PRO A 195 22.24 -7.27 7.25
N THR A 196 21.52 -7.04 8.34
CA THR A 196 21.59 -7.86 9.55
C THR A 196 20.29 -8.65 9.69
N VAL A 197 20.34 -9.78 10.40
CA VAL A 197 19.17 -10.66 10.54
C VAL A 197 18.93 -10.93 12.01
N SER A 198 17.68 -10.79 12.43
CA SER A 198 17.20 -11.18 13.75
C SER A 198 16.21 -12.32 13.61
N VAL A 199 16.39 -13.37 14.42
CA VAL A 199 15.52 -14.55 14.40
C VAL A 199 14.06 -14.15 14.67
N ALA A 200 13.84 -13.29 15.66
CA ALA A 200 12.50 -12.80 15.99
C ALA A 200 11.89 -11.95 14.85
N GLY A 201 12.73 -11.19 14.14
CA GLY A 201 12.31 -10.47 12.94
C GLY A 201 11.87 -11.43 11.84
N VAL A 202 12.67 -12.48 11.57
CA VAL A 202 12.42 -13.44 10.49
C VAL A 202 11.08 -14.14 10.68
N PHE A 203 10.78 -14.63 11.89
CA PHE A 203 9.47 -15.22 12.16
C PHE A 203 8.32 -14.24 11.98
N GLY A 204 8.50 -12.99 12.43
CA GLY A 204 7.49 -11.94 12.25
C GLY A 204 7.20 -11.63 10.79
N VAL A 205 8.24 -11.47 9.98
CA VAL A 205 8.09 -11.14 8.55
C VAL A 205 7.63 -12.35 7.73
N ILE A 206 8.04 -13.59 8.07
CA ILE A 206 7.49 -14.79 7.43
C ILE A 206 5.98 -14.88 7.67
N ALA A 207 5.49 -14.59 8.87
CA ALA A 207 4.05 -14.57 9.15
C ALA A 207 3.33 -13.51 8.30
N ALA A 208 3.89 -12.30 8.19
CA ALA A 208 3.35 -11.24 7.34
C ALA A 208 3.33 -11.64 5.85
N VAL A 209 4.42 -12.26 5.36
CA VAL A 209 4.54 -12.77 4.00
C VAL A 209 3.50 -13.85 3.73
N ILE A 210 3.28 -14.81 4.64
CA ILE A 210 2.25 -15.83 4.48
C ILE A 210 0.86 -15.19 4.37
N SER A 211 0.56 -14.19 5.20
CA SER A 211 -0.69 -13.45 5.10
C SER A 211 -0.83 -12.74 3.75
N SER A 212 0.22 -12.05 3.30
CA SER A 212 0.25 -11.39 1.99
C SER A 212 0.05 -12.39 0.85
N MET A 213 0.62 -13.60 0.93
CA MET A 213 0.39 -14.64 -0.09
C MET A 213 -1.08 -15.06 -0.16
N LEU A 214 -1.78 -15.13 0.98
CA LEU A 214 -3.21 -15.45 1.04
C LEU A 214 -4.07 -14.32 0.43
N GLU A 215 -3.69 -13.07 0.70
CA GLU A 215 -4.29 -11.88 0.10
C GLU A 215 -4.09 -11.85 -1.42
N SER A 216 -2.86 -12.03 -1.91
CA SER A 216 -2.52 -12.09 -3.34
C SER A 216 -3.29 -13.17 -4.08
N VAL A 217 -3.50 -14.33 -3.47
CA VAL A 217 -4.34 -15.39 -4.06
C VAL A 217 -5.78 -14.88 -4.26
N GLY A 218 -6.35 -14.20 -3.26
CA GLY A 218 -7.66 -13.57 -3.35
C GLY A 218 -7.73 -12.54 -4.49
N ASP A 219 -6.70 -11.71 -4.60
CA ASP A 219 -6.56 -10.70 -5.66
C ASP A 219 -6.50 -11.33 -7.05
N TYR A 220 -5.79 -12.45 -7.23
CA TYR A 220 -5.73 -13.15 -8.52
C TYR A 220 -7.10 -13.67 -8.95
N TYR A 221 -7.89 -14.23 -8.03
CA TYR A 221 -9.26 -14.67 -8.32
C TYR A 221 -10.21 -13.50 -8.58
N ALA A 222 -10.12 -12.44 -7.77
CA ALA A 222 -10.92 -11.24 -7.95
C ALA A 222 -10.63 -10.59 -9.31
N CYS A 223 -9.35 -10.46 -9.67
CA CYS A 223 -8.90 -9.94 -10.95
C CYS A 223 -9.41 -10.80 -12.11
N ALA A 224 -9.22 -12.13 -12.07
CA ALA A 224 -9.70 -13.05 -13.10
C ALA A 224 -11.22 -12.91 -13.32
N ARG A 225 -12.00 -12.82 -12.22
CA ARG A 225 -13.45 -12.61 -12.28
C ARG A 225 -13.83 -11.27 -12.88
N LEU A 226 -13.14 -10.19 -12.52
CA LEU A 226 -13.42 -8.84 -13.02
C LEU A 226 -13.12 -8.68 -14.51
N VAL A 227 -12.11 -9.38 -15.02
CA VAL A 227 -11.73 -9.33 -16.45
C VAL A 227 -12.47 -10.38 -17.30
N GLY A 228 -13.24 -11.27 -16.67
CA GLY A 228 -13.98 -12.35 -17.33
C GLY A 228 -13.10 -13.50 -17.81
N ALA A 229 -11.93 -13.69 -17.19
CA ALA A 229 -11.02 -14.79 -17.46
C ALA A 229 -11.42 -16.05 -16.66
N PRO A 230 -11.07 -17.26 -17.13
CA PRO A 230 -11.19 -18.47 -16.32
C PRO A 230 -10.37 -18.35 -15.03
N PRO A 231 -10.72 -19.10 -13.97
CA PRO A 231 -9.96 -19.09 -12.73
C PRO A 231 -8.49 -19.42 -13.00
N PRO A 232 -7.54 -18.71 -12.37
CA PRO A 232 -6.13 -18.86 -12.68
C PRO A 232 -5.67 -20.29 -12.36
N PRO A 233 -4.96 -20.97 -13.30
CA PRO A 233 -4.43 -22.30 -13.07
C PRO A 233 -3.36 -22.29 -11.97
N LYS A 234 -3.22 -23.40 -11.23
CA LYS A 234 -2.29 -23.52 -10.08
C LYS A 234 -0.86 -23.09 -10.40
N HIS A 235 -0.36 -23.44 -11.58
CA HIS A 235 1.00 -23.05 -12.00
C HIS A 235 1.19 -21.54 -12.13
N ALA A 236 0.13 -20.79 -12.45
CA ALA A 236 0.20 -19.34 -12.67
C ALA A 236 0.21 -18.63 -11.32
N ILE A 237 -0.59 -19.12 -10.37
CA ILE A 237 -0.60 -18.64 -8.99
C ILE A 237 0.77 -18.89 -8.33
N ASN A 238 1.29 -20.11 -8.44
CA ASN A 238 2.61 -20.48 -7.91
C ASN A 238 3.72 -19.57 -8.46
N ARG A 239 3.71 -19.31 -9.78
CA ARG A 239 4.64 -18.38 -10.42
C ARG A 239 4.43 -16.93 -9.98
N GLY A 240 3.18 -16.49 -9.83
CA GLY A 240 2.82 -15.15 -9.33
C GLY A 240 3.43 -14.90 -7.96
N ILE A 241 3.17 -15.80 -7.00
CA ILE A 241 3.73 -15.73 -5.65
C ILE A 241 5.26 -15.82 -5.65
N GLY A 242 5.87 -16.67 -6.50
CA GLY A 242 7.31 -16.74 -6.63
C GLY A 242 7.94 -15.43 -7.13
N ILE A 243 7.27 -14.74 -8.07
CA ILE A 243 7.69 -13.42 -8.57
C ILE A 243 7.45 -12.32 -7.53
N GLU A 244 6.37 -12.37 -6.75
CA GLU A 244 6.18 -11.48 -5.60
C GLU A 244 7.32 -11.62 -4.59
N GLY A 245 7.72 -12.86 -4.28
CA GLY A 245 8.89 -13.12 -3.43
C GLY A 245 10.19 -12.53 -4.01
N LEU A 246 10.40 -12.63 -5.33
CA LEU A 246 11.54 -11.97 -5.98
C LEU A 246 11.46 -10.44 -5.85
N GLY A 247 10.27 -9.86 -5.99
CA GLY A 247 10.03 -8.44 -5.74
C GLY A 247 10.38 -8.03 -4.30
N CYS A 248 9.96 -8.82 -3.31
CA CYS A 248 10.31 -8.63 -1.90
C CYS A 248 11.82 -8.70 -1.66
N LEU A 249 12.50 -9.65 -2.31
CA LEU A 249 13.96 -9.80 -2.21
C LEU A 249 14.67 -8.55 -2.70
N LEU A 250 14.28 -8.05 -3.87
CA LEU A 250 14.83 -6.83 -4.45
C LEU A 250 14.49 -5.60 -3.60
N ALA A 251 13.27 -5.50 -3.09
CA ALA A 251 12.82 -4.41 -2.21
C ALA A 251 13.62 -4.37 -0.89
N GLY A 252 13.93 -5.55 -0.32
CA GLY A 252 14.83 -5.70 0.82
C GLY A 252 16.27 -5.30 0.49
N ALA A 253 16.80 -5.78 -0.63
CA ALA A 253 18.16 -5.43 -1.09
C ALA A 253 18.33 -3.92 -1.30
N TRP A 254 17.32 -3.25 -1.86
CA TRP A 254 17.32 -1.80 -2.09
C TRP A 254 17.04 -0.96 -0.84
N GLY A 255 16.59 -1.60 0.24
CA GLY A 255 16.35 -0.89 1.50
C GLY A 255 15.09 -0.06 1.52
N SER A 256 14.05 -0.52 0.82
CA SER A 256 12.73 0.14 0.84
C SER A 256 12.02 0.07 2.19
N GLY A 257 12.44 -0.86 3.07
CA GLY A 257 11.79 -1.10 4.36
C GLY A 257 10.42 -1.78 4.28
N SER A 258 10.00 -2.21 3.08
CA SER A 258 8.73 -2.92 2.87
C SER A 258 8.90 -4.06 1.87
N GLY A 259 8.00 -5.05 1.94
CA GLY A 259 7.87 -6.09 0.92
C GLY A 259 6.93 -5.64 -0.20
N THR A 260 6.96 -6.36 -1.32
CA THR A 260 6.02 -6.15 -2.44
C THR A 260 4.89 -7.16 -2.37
N THR A 261 3.67 -6.73 -2.68
CA THR A 261 2.48 -7.59 -2.73
C THR A 261 1.57 -7.18 -3.90
N SER A 262 0.61 -8.03 -4.24
CA SER A 262 -0.50 -7.63 -5.10
C SER A 262 -1.36 -6.55 -4.42
N TYR A 263 -1.85 -5.60 -5.20
CA TYR A 263 -2.55 -4.43 -4.68
C TYR A 263 -4.04 -4.51 -5.06
N SER A 264 -4.88 -4.79 -4.06
CA SER A 264 -6.33 -4.95 -4.20
C SER A 264 -7.02 -3.72 -4.81
N GLU A 265 -6.49 -2.52 -4.56
CA GLU A 265 -7.02 -1.26 -5.12
C GLU A 265 -6.82 -1.20 -6.63
N ASN A 266 -5.70 -1.73 -7.15
CA ASN A 266 -5.48 -1.83 -8.60
C ASN A 266 -6.46 -2.83 -9.22
N VAL A 267 -6.76 -3.93 -8.52
CA VAL A 267 -7.80 -4.89 -8.94
C VAL A 267 -9.17 -4.22 -8.97
N GLY A 268 -9.50 -3.40 -7.96
CA GLY A 268 -10.71 -2.58 -7.93
C GLY A 268 -10.79 -1.61 -9.12
N ALA A 269 -9.70 -0.90 -9.41
CA ALA A 269 -9.62 0.03 -10.54
C ALA A 269 -9.85 -0.64 -11.91
N LEU A 270 -9.35 -1.86 -12.11
CA LEU A 270 -9.66 -2.66 -13.31
C LEU A 270 -11.16 -2.95 -13.45
N GLY A 271 -11.83 -3.27 -12.34
CA GLY A 271 -13.27 -3.51 -12.31
C GLY A 271 -14.11 -2.30 -12.78
N ILE A 272 -13.59 -1.10 -12.56
CA ILE A 272 -14.25 0.19 -12.84
C ILE A 272 -13.94 0.69 -14.24
N THR A 273 -12.65 0.74 -14.58
CA THR A 273 -12.16 1.29 -15.85
C THR A 273 -12.52 0.40 -17.03
N LYS A 274 -12.76 -0.90 -16.79
CA LYS A 274 -13.00 -1.92 -17.82
C LYS A 274 -11.88 -1.98 -18.88
N VAL A 275 -10.70 -1.42 -18.58
CA VAL A 275 -9.55 -1.46 -19.47
C VAL A 275 -8.86 -2.80 -19.26
N ARG A 276 -9.08 -3.73 -20.19
CA ARG A 276 -8.32 -4.98 -20.31
C ARG A 276 -7.52 -4.95 -21.61
N LEU A 277 -6.22 -5.21 -21.53
CA LEU A 277 -5.38 -5.35 -22.72
C LEU A 277 -5.85 -6.58 -23.53
N PRO A 278 -6.27 -6.42 -24.80
CA PRO A 278 -6.73 -7.53 -25.63
C PRO A 278 -5.65 -8.60 -25.86
N THR A 279 -4.38 -8.22 -25.75
CA THR A 279 -3.21 -9.10 -25.94
C THR A 279 -3.05 -10.15 -24.85
N TRP A 280 -3.60 -9.93 -23.65
CA TRP A 280 -3.44 -10.82 -22.50
C TRP A 280 -4.68 -11.65 -22.16
N CYS A 281 -5.83 -11.30 -22.73
CA CYS A 281 -7.07 -12.05 -22.57
C CYS A 281 -7.79 -12.07 -23.93
N PRO A 282 -7.55 -13.10 -24.78
CA PRO A 282 -8.31 -13.29 -25.99
C PRO A 282 -9.80 -13.33 -25.62
N ARG A 283 -10.66 -12.63 -26.38
CA ARG A 283 -12.10 -12.81 -26.23
C ARG A 283 -12.37 -14.29 -26.47
N THR A 284 -12.76 -15.05 -25.44
CA THR A 284 -13.56 -16.24 -25.69
C THR A 284 -14.83 -15.75 -26.36
N PRO A 285 -15.12 -16.17 -27.61
CA PRO A 285 -16.34 -15.75 -28.26
C PRO A 285 -17.50 -16.30 -27.43
N HIS A 286 -18.30 -15.41 -26.84
CA HIS A 286 -19.63 -15.79 -26.41
C HIS A 286 -20.36 -16.25 -27.67
N THR A 287 -20.57 -17.56 -27.77
CA THR A 287 -21.54 -18.13 -28.70
C THR A 287 -22.88 -17.48 -28.40
N HIS A 288 -23.31 -16.58 -29.28
CA HIS A 288 -24.71 -16.17 -29.33
C HIS A 288 -25.51 -17.45 -29.57
N SER A 289 -26.16 -17.97 -28.53
CA SER A 289 -27.19 -18.99 -28.67
C SER A 289 -28.40 -18.33 -29.34
N ALA A 290 -28.37 -18.29 -30.67
CA ALA A 290 -29.58 -18.17 -31.47
C ALA A 290 -30.37 -19.48 -31.33
N HIS A 291 -31.26 -19.53 -30.33
CA HIS A 291 -32.37 -20.47 -30.31
C HIS A 291 -33.59 -19.76 -29.75
N ALA A 292 -34.36 -19.17 -30.66
CA ALA A 292 -35.81 -19.11 -30.51
C ALA A 292 -36.37 -20.34 -31.24
N PRO A 293 -37.16 -21.18 -30.56
CA PRO A 293 -38.20 -21.93 -31.24
C PRO A 293 -39.60 -21.54 -30.73
N SER A 294 -40.50 -21.45 -31.72
CA SER A 294 -41.96 -21.26 -31.71
C SER A 294 -42.50 -19.97 -31.12
#